data_AF-A0A6G0WFZ2-F1
#
_entry.id   AF-A0A6G0WFZ2-F1
#
_cell.length_a   1.000
_cell.length_b   1.000
_cell.length_c   1.000
_cell.angle_alpha   90.00
_cell.angle_beta   90.00
_cell.angle_gamma   90.00
#
_symmetry.space_group_name_H-M   'P 1'
#
loop_
_entity.id
_entity.type
_entity.pdbx_description
1 polymer ?
#
loop_
_entity_poly.entity_id
_entity_poly.type
_entity_poly.pdbx_seq_one_letter_code
_entity_poly.pdbx_strand_id
1 'polypeptide(L)'
;MDNAPYHSMKKEKIPNTRKADILQWLQEKGEVIDRPMVIAELLDIVKRIKPQYEKYLIDELAQTHNKKVLRLPPYHCELNPIELAWANVKDHVKKNNTSYKLSDVKTLLLEDDVLSAETQSLTMTVGDTSSESESSSDNE
;
A
#
# COMPACT_ATOMS: atom_id res chain seq x y z
N MET A 1 1.73 -3.80 0.75
CA MET A 1 2.16 -3.57 -0.64
C MET A 1 3.14 -2.42 -0.62
N ASP A 2 4.36 -2.73 -1.03
CA ASP A 2 5.48 -1.80 -1.16
C ASP A 2 5.27 -0.84 -2.34
N ASN A 3 6.12 0.19 -2.42
CA ASN A 3 5.96 1.28 -3.38
C ASN A 3 6.64 1.03 -4.73
N ALA A 4 6.72 -0.22 -5.17
CA ALA A 4 7.29 -0.54 -6.48
C ALA A 4 6.46 0.10 -7.61
N PRO A 5 7.07 0.66 -8.68
CA PRO A 5 6.34 1.42 -9.70
C PRO A 5 5.17 0.69 -10.33
N TYR A 6 5.31 -0.62 -10.57
CA TYR A 6 4.27 -1.47 -11.16
C TYR A 6 3.07 -1.71 -10.23
N HIS A 7 3.24 -1.60 -8.91
CA HIS A 7 2.14 -1.70 -7.95
C HIS A 7 1.27 -0.45 -7.91
N SER A 8 1.77 0.68 -8.41
CA SER A 8 1.08 1.98 -8.41
C SER A 8 0.59 2.38 -9.80
N MET A 9 0.43 1.42 -10.71
CA MET A 9 -0.14 1.64 -12.03
C MET A 9 -1.62 2.05 -11.92
N LYS A 10 -1.93 3.25 -12.42
CA LYS A 10 -3.28 3.81 -12.39
C LYS A 10 -4.17 3.13 -13.43
N LYS A 11 -5.42 2.89 -13.06
CA LYS A 11 -6.44 2.33 -13.96
C LYS A 11 -6.82 3.29 -15.07
N GLU A 12 -6.91 4.58 -14.73
CA GLU A 12 -7.27 5.63 -15.67
C GLU A 12 -6.19 6.70 -15.73
N LYS A 13 -6.00 7.25 -16.94
CA LYS A 13 -5.09 8.38 -17.16
C LYS A 13 -5.85 9.68 -16.91
N ILE A 14 -5.54 10.34 -15.81
CA ILE A 14 -6.13 11.65 -15.47
C ILE A 14 -5.39 12.73 -16.27
N PRO A 15 -6.10 13.52 -17.11
CA PRO A 15 -5.47 14.55 -17.93
C PRO A 15 -5.01 15.73 -17.08
N ASN A 16 -3.87 16.34 -17.44
CA ASN A 16 -3.28 17.47 -16.72
C ASN A 16 -2.66 18.56 -17.61
N THR A 17 -2.75 18.44 -18.94
CA THR A 17 -2.06 19.36 -19.88
C THR A 17 -3.03 20.05 -20.83
N ARG A 18 -3.65 19.32 -21.75
CA ARG A 18 -4.47 19.89 -22.82
C ARG A 18 -5.88 20.19 -22.33
N LYS A 19 -6.36 21.40 -22.61
CA LYS A 19 -7.73 21.84 -22.28
C LYS A 19 -8.79 20.90 -22.87
N ALA A 20 -8.62 20.47 -24.11
CA ALA A 20 -9.53 19.56 -24.78
C ALA A 20 -9.64 18.21 -24.05
N ASP A 21 -8.49 17.59 -23.71
CA ASP A 21 -8.44 16.32 -22.99
C ASP A 21 -9.10 16.43 -21.59
N ILE A 22 -8.91 17.56 -20.90
CA ILE A 22 -9.53 17.82 -19.61
C ILE A 22 -11.05 17.95 -19.74
N LEU A 23 -11.54 18.70 -20.74
CA LEU A 23 -12.98 18.86 -21.01
C LEU A 23 -13.63 17.52 -21.34
N GLN A 24 -13.01 16.74 -22.23
CA GLN A 24 -13.50 15.41 -22.60
C GLN A 24 -13.58 14.50 -21.37
N TRP A 25 -12.52 14.43 -20.56
CA TRP A 25 -12.52 13.59 -19.37
C TRP A 25 -13.58 14.03 -18.35
N LEU A 26 -13.77 15.33 -18.12
CA LEU A 26 -14.82 15.85 -17.24
C LEU A 26 -16.23 15.50 -17.76
N GLN A 27 -16.46 15.60 -19.07
CA GLN A 27 -17.73 15.20 -19.70
C GLN A 27 -17.97 13.68 -19.56
N GLU A 28 -16.94 12.85 -19.77
CA GLU A 28 -17.01 11.40 -19.57
C GLU A 28 -17.35 11.02 -18.12
N LYS A 29 -16.99 11.87 -17.14
CA LYS A 29 -17.36 11.69 -15.73
C LYS A 29 -18.71 12.31 -15.36
N GLY A 30 -19.41 12.94 -16.31
CA GLY A 30 -20.74 13.51 -16.12
C GLY A 30 -20.76 14.92 -15.53
N GLU A 31 -19.62 15.64 -15.53
CA GLU A 31 -19.57 17.04 -15.09
C GLU A 31 -20.08 17.96 -16.21
N VAL A 32 -21.05 18.81 -15.89
CA VAL A 32 -21.65 19.76 -16.85
C VAL A 32 -20.84 21.04 -16.85
N ILE A 33 -20.16 21.31 -17.96
CA ILE A 33 -19.37 22.53 -18.16
C ILE A 33 -20.20 23.52 -18.97
N ASP A 34 -20.90 24.40 -18.26
CA ASP A 34 -21.86 25.34 -18.83
C ASP A 34 -21.21 26.63 -19.37
N ARG A 35 -19.94 26.88 -19.01
CA ARG A 35 -19.22 28.13 -19.35
C ARG A 35 -17.83 27.85 -19.93
N PRO A 36 -17.29 28.72 -20.81
CA PRO A 36 -15.90 28.64 -21.21
C PRO A 36 -14.99 28.95 -20.01
N MET A 37 -14.60 27.91 -19.27
CA MET A 37 -13.69 27.98 -18.13
C MET A 37 -12.22 28.04 -18.57
N VAL A 38 -11.37 28.69 -17.77
CA VAL A 38 -9.91 28.66 -17.99
C VAL A 38 -9.33 27.33 -17.53
N ILE A 39 -8.13 26.97 -18.02
CA ILE A 39 -7.48 25.68 -17.68
C ILE A 39 -7.32 25.52 -16.16
N ALA A 40 -7.01 26.60 -15.44
CA ALA A 40 -6.86 26.57 -13.98
C ALA A 40 -8.15 26.12 -13.26
N GLU A 41 -9.30 26.70 -13.62
CA GLU A 41 -10.61 26.34 -13.05
C GLU A 41 -10.97 24.88 -13.35
N LEU A 42 -10.71 24.43 -14.59
CA LEU A 42 -10.92 23.03 -14.97
C LEU A 42 -10.04 22.08 -14.16
N LEU A 43 -8.78 22.44 -13.92
CA LEU A 43 -7.88 21.63 -13.08
C LEU A 43 -8.32 21.59 -11.62
N ASP A 44 -8.95 22.63 -11.09
CA ASP A 44 -9.49 22.60 -9.73
C ASP A 44 -10.70 21.67 -9.61
N ILE A 45 -11.55 21.60 -10.64
CA ILE A 45 -12.61 20.60 -10.73
C ILE A 45 -11.99 19.20 -10.81
N VAL A 46 -10.98 19.00 -11.67
CA VAL A 46 -10.26 17.72 -11.77
C VAL A 46 -9.68 17.32 -10.41
N LYS A 47 -9.03 18.23 -9.67
CA LYS A 47 -8.49 17.94 -8.32
C LYS A 47 -9.57 17.52 -7.34
N ARG A 48 -10.76 18.11 -7.39
CA ARG A 48 -11.90 17.75 -6.53
C ARG A 48 -12.39 16.33 -6.79
N ILE A 49 -12.48 15.92 -8.05
CA ILE A 49 -13.00 14.59 -8.41
C ILE A 49 -11.93 13.51 -8.49
N LYS A 50 -10.66 13.90 -8.67
CA LYS A 50 -9.50 13.02 -8.81
C LYS A 50 -9.44 11.89 -7.78
N PRO A 51 -9.66 12.11 -6.46
CA PRO A 51 -9.57 11.03 -5.47
C PRO A 51 -10.54 9.87 -5.72
N GLN A 52 -11.67 10.11 -6.41
CA GLN A 52 -12.67 9.08 -6.72
C GLN A 52 -12.22 8.17 -7.87
N TYR A 53 -11.39 8.71 -8.79
CA TYR A 53 -10.93 8.04 -10.00
C TYR A 53 -9.43 7.65 -9.93
N GLU A 54 -8.72 8.10 -8.90
CA GLU A 54 -7.32 7.73 -8.63
C GLU A 54 -7.25 6.32 -8.02
N LYS A 55 -7.63 5.33 -8.84
CA LYS A 55 -7.60 3.92 -8.48
C LYS A 55 -6.45 3.19 -9.15
N TYR A 56 -5.85 2.25 -8.43
CA TYR A 56 -4.80 1.39 -8.96
C TYR A 56 -5.37 0.11 -9.57
N LEU A 57 -4.76 -0.36 -10.65
CA LEU A 57 -5.17 -1.60 -11.34
C LEU A 57 -5.17 -2.81 -10.41
N ILE A 58 -4.13 -2.94 -9.58
CA ILE A 58 -3.98 -4.06 -8.66
C ILE A 58 -5.03 -4.02 -7.55
N ASP A 59 -5.39 -2.83 -7.07
CA ASP A 59 -6.36 -2.68 -5.99
C ASP A 59 -7.75 -3.12 -6.46
N GLU A 60 -8.10 -2.78 -7.71
CA GLU A 60 -9.36 -3.21 -8.34
C GLU A 60 -9.38 -4.72 -8.60
N LEU A 61 -8.27 -5.30 -9.08
CA LEU A 61 -8.14 -6.75 -9.24
C LEU A 61 -8.23 -7.47 -7.89
N ALA A 62 -7.61 -6.95 -6.82
CA ALA A 62 -7.74 -7.54 -5.49
C ALA A 62 -9.19 -7.47 -5.00
N GLN A 63 -9.87 -6.35 -5.27
CA GLN A 63 -11.26 -6.15 -4.88
C GLN A 63 -12.22 -7.14 -5.56
N THR A 64 -11.99 -7.53 -6.83
CA THR A 64 -12.81 -8.58 -7.49
C THR A 64 -12.72 -9.93 -6.77
N HIS A 65 -11.61 -10.17 -6.07
CA HIS A 65 -11.40 -11.35 -5.24
C HIS A 65 -11.75 -11.11 -3.76
N ASN A 66 -12.47 -10.03 -3.44
CA ASN A 66 -12.83 -9.62 -2.08
C ASN A 66 -11.60 -9.43 -1.15
N LYS A 67 -10.47 -8.98 -1.71
CA LYS A 67 -9.24 -8.70 -0.97
C LYS A 67 -9.00 -7.20 -0.91
N LYS A 68 -8.57 -6.72 0.26
CA LYS A 68 -8.16 -5.33 0.47
C LYS A 68 -6.65 -5.22 0.43
N VAL A 69 -6.12 -4.34 -0.43
CA VAL A 69 -4.69 -4.05 -0.49
C VAL A 69 -4.33 -3.04 0.60
N LEU A 70 -3.38 -3.40 1.47
CA LEU A 70 -2.76 -2.47 2.41
C LEU A 70 -1.47 -1.94 1.80
N ARG A 71 -1.33 -0.62 1.68
CA ARG A 71 -0.14 0.05 1.13
C ARG A 71 0.71 0.62 2.25
N LEU A 72 2.02 0.45 2.14
CA LEU A 72 2.97 0.96 3.10
C LEU A 72 3.33 2.42 2.78
N PRO A 73 3.64 3.24 3.80
CA PRO A 73 4.24 4.54 3.59
C PRO A 73 5.53 4.45 2.75
N PRO A 74 5.81 5.43 1.86
CA PRO A 74 7.04 5.45 1.09
C PRO A 74 8.28 5.43 1.98
N TYR A 75 9.32 4.69 1.58
CA TYR A 75 10.60 4.57 2.30
C TYR A 75 10.56 3.87 3.67
N HIS A 76 9.46 3.19 3.99
CA HIS A 76 9.30 2.45 5.25
C HIS A 76 9.25 0.93 5.00
N CYS A 77 10.34 0.35 4.48
CA CYS A 77 10.39 -1.09 4.17
C CYS A 77 10.41 -1.97 5.42
N GLU A 78 10.80 -1.43 6.57
CA GLU A 78 10.72 -2.07 7.88
C GLU A 78 9.28 -2.45 8.28
N LEU A 79 8.29 -1.76 7.70
CA LEU A 79 6.87 -2.07 7.90
C LEU A 79 6.37 -3.18 6.98
N ASN A 80 7.23 -3.75 6.11
CA ASN A 80 6.87 -4.84 5.22
C ASN A 80 7.18 -6.20 5.87
N PRO A 81 6.18 -6.98 6.31
CA PRO A 81 6.42 -8.21 7.05
C PRO A 81 7.25 -9.24 6.26
N ILE A 82 7.14 -9.25 4.92
CA ILE A 82 7.90 -10.17 4.08
C ILE A 82 9.41 -9.84 4.07
N GLU A 83 9.78 -8.57 4.16
CA GLU A 83 11.19 -8.17 4.24
C GLU A 83 11.81 -8.62 5.57
N LEU A 84 11.05 -8.48 6.66
CA LEU A 84 11.45 -8.97 7.98
C LEU A 84 11.61 -10.50 7.98
N ALA A 85 10.64 -11.22 7.42
CA ALA A 85 10.73 -12.68 7.28
C ALA A 85 11.96 -13.08 6.46
N TRP A 86 12.20 -12.44 5.31
CA TRP A 86 13.36 -12.71 4.47
C TRP A 86 14.69 -12.36 5.14
N ALA A 87 14.74 -11.32 5.99
CA ALA A 87 15.95 -11.01 6.75
C ALA A 87 16.36 -12.19 7.64
N ASN A 88 15.40 -12.76 8.38
CA ASN A 88 15.63 -13.93 9.22
C ASN A 88 16.09 -15.15 8.43
N VAL A 89 15.42 -15.45 7.30
CA VAL A 89 15.80 -16.57 6.42
C VAL A 89 17.22 -16.38 5.86
N LYS A 90 17.54 -15.17 5.37
CA LYS A 90 18.88 -14.87 4.83
C LYS A 90 19.96 -15.00 5.89
N ASP A 91 19.72 -14.54 7.11
CA ASP A 91 20.67 -14.66 8.21
C ASP A 91 20.89 -16.12 8.61
N HIS A 92 19.85 -16.94 8.61
CA HIS A 92 19.95 -18.38 8.85
C HIS A 92 20.79 -19.07 7.76
N VAL A 93 20.44 -18.86 6.49
CA VAL A 93 21.18 -19.43 5.35
C VAL A 93 22.64 -18.97 5.37
N LYS A 94 22.90 -17.70 5.68
CA LYS A 94 24.28 -17.17 5.75
C LYS A 94 25.12 -17.83 6.85
N LYS A 95 24.52 -18.19 7.99
CA LYS A 95 25.22 -18.84 9.10
C LYS A 95 25.50 -20.32 8.82
N ASN A 96 24.57 -21.01 8.15
CA ASN A 96 24.63 -22.47 8.00
C ASN A 96 25.14 -22.93 6.62
N ASN A 97 25.14 -22.06 5.61
CA ASN A 97 25.67 -22.39 4.30
C ASN A 97 27.20 -22.28 4.28
N THR A 98 27.87 -23.40 4.55
CA THR A 98 29.33 -23.52 4.53
C THR A 98 29.91 -23.92 3.17
N SER A 99 29.06 -24.43 2.27
CA SER A 99 29.44 -25.03 0.99
C SER A 99 29.26 -24.07 -0.20
N TYR A 100 28.49 -22.99 -0.02
CA TYR A 100 28.15 -22.00 -1.05
C TYR A 100 27.47 -22.58 -2.31
N LYS A 101 26.96 -23.81 -2.22
CA LYS A 101 26.23 -24.48 -3.31
C LYS A 101 24.73 -24.21 -3.19
N LEU A 102 24.09 -24.06 -4.34
CA LEU A 102 22.65 -23.83 -4.41
C LEU A 102 21.83 -25.03 -3.90
N SER A 103 22.34 -26.26 -4.05
CA SER A 103 21.73 -27.47 -3.49
C SER A 103 21.53 -27.34 -1.99
N ASP A 104 22.56 -26.85 -1.31
CA ASP A 104 22.62 -26.83 0.15
C ASP A 104 21.77 -25.67 0.69
N VAL A 105 21.67 -24.57 -0.06
CA VAL A 105 20.69 -23.50 0.20
C VAL A 105 19.26 -24.04 0.12
N LYS A 106 18.93 -24.83 -0.92
CA LYS A 106 17.58 -25.39 -1.08
C LYS A 106 17.23 -26.32 0.08
N THR A 107 18.19 -27.13 0.52
CA THR A 107 18.05 -28.00 1.68
C THR A 107 17.78 -27.19 2.96
N LEU A 108 18.59 -26.15 3.24
CA LEU A 108 18.42 -25.28 4.40
C LEU A 108 17.08 -24.51 4.43
N LEU A 109 16.48 -24.25 3.27
CA LEU A 109 15.16 -23.61 3.16
C LEU A 109 13.99 -24.59 3.40
N LEU A 110 14.20 -25.90 3.23
CA LEU A 110 13.16 -26.93 3.28
C LEU A 110 13.23 -27.84 4.52
N GLU A 111 14.43 -28.06 5.06
CA GLU A 111 14.67 -28.99 6.18
C GLU A 111 14.53 -28.33 7.56
N ASP A 112 14.83 -27.04 7.68
CA ASP A 112 14.71 -26.34 8.95
C ASP A 112 13.33 -25.70 9.09
N ASP A 113 12.71 -25.96 10.25
CA ASP A 113 11.43 -25.46 10.79
C ASP A 113 11.32 -23.92 10.88
N VAL A 114 12.12 -23.16 10.12
CA VAL A 114 12.08 -21.69 9.99
C VAL A 114 10.68 -21.20 9.59
N LEU A 115 9.88 -22.06 8.94
CA LEU A 115 8.49 -21.80 8.57
C LEU A 115 7.45 -22.37 9.58
N SER A 116 7.85 -23.15 10.59
CA SER A 116 6.91 -23.74 11.58
C SER A 116 6.32 -22.72 12.55
N ALA A 117 6.96 -21.56 12.70
CA ALA A 117 6.45 -20.44 13.47
C ALA A 117 5.15 -19.84 12.87
N GLU A 118 4.77 -20.21 11.64
CA GLU A 118 3.57 -19.69 10.96
C GLU A 118 2.25 -20.33 11.42
N THR A 119 2.26 -21.22 12.42
CA THR A 119 1.01 -21.79 12.97
C THR A 119 0.35 -20.95 14.07
N GLN A 120 0.99 -19.87 14.53
CA GLN A 120 0.37 -18.92 15.46
C GLN A 120 -0.10 -17.66 14.74
N SER A 121 -1.42 -17.41 14.81
CA SER A 121 -2.06 -16.20 14.31
C SER A 121 -1.40 -14.95 14.90
N LEU A 122 -0.69 -14.19 14.06
CA LEU A 122 -0.15 -12.88 14.41
C LEU A 122 -1.31 -11.89 14.54
N THR A 123 -1.77 -11.67 15.77
CA THR A 123 -2.69 -10.58 16.09
C THR A 123 -1.89 -9.30 16.32
N MET A 124 -1.94 -8.37 15.37
CA MET A 124 -1.47 -7.01 15.58
C MET A 124 -2.46 -6.29 16.49
N THR A 125 -2.15 -6.15 17.77
CA THR A 125 -2.89 -5.28 18.68
C THR A 125 -2.44 -3.84 18.49
N VAL A 126 -3.30 -3.01 17.91
CA VAL A 126 -3.10 -1.56 17.92
C VAL A 126 -3.42 -1.09 19.33
N GLY A 127 -2.38 -0.70 20.09
CA GLY A 127 -2.57 -0.14 21.42
C GLY A 127 -3.29 1.20 21.34
N ASP A 128 -4.54 1.25 21.82
CA ASP A 128 -5.21 2.51 22.11
C ASP A 128 -4.43 3.21 23.23
N THR A 129 -3.74 4.28 22.88
CA THR A 129 -3.18 5.23 23.85
C THR A 129 -4.25 6.25 24.22
N SER A 130 -5.41 5.76 24.70
CA SER A 130 -6.36 6.64 25.38
C SER A 130 -5.75 7.01 26.73
N SER A 131 -5.17 8.20 26.77
CA SER A 131 -4.66 8.82 27.98
C SER A 131 -5.85 9.12 28.88
N GLU A 132 -6.07 8.30 29.89
CA GLU A 132 -7.00 8.62 30.98
C GLU A 132 -6.42 9.79 31.78
N SER A 133 -6.99 10.98 31.57
CA SER A 133 -6.81 12.10 32.46
C SER A 133 -7.62 11.86 33.73
N GLU A 134 -6.98 11.39 34.80
CA GLU A 134 -7.56 11.40 36.14
C GLU A 134 -7.78 12.85 36.60
N SER A 135 -9.03 13.31 36.60
CA SER A 135 -9.44 14.53 37.30
C SER A 135 -9.55 14.22 38.79
N SER A 136 -8.52 14.56 39.56
CA SER A 136 -8.60 14.62 41.02
C SER A 136 -9.64 15.67 41.42
N SER A 137 -10.71 15.23 42.06
CA SER A 137 -11.71 16.09 42.68
C SER A 137 -11.41 16.13 44.17
N ASP A 138 -10.71 17.17 44.62
CA ASP A 138 -10.62 17.52 46.02
C ASP A 138 -12.03 17.86 46.54
N ASN A 139 -12.46 17.21 47.62
CA ASN A 139 -13.58 17.67 48.43
C ASN A 139 -13.13 17.73 49.90
N GLU A 140 -13.41 18.89 50.50
CA GLU A 140 -13.24 19.29 51.90
C GLU A 140 -13.77 18.29 52.94
#